data_AF-A0A8D0FDU2-F1
#
_entry.id   AF-A0A8D0FDU2-F1
#
_cell.length_a   1.000
_cell.length_b   1.000
_cell.length_c   1.000
_cell.angle_alpha   90.00
_cell.angle_beta   90.00
_cell.angle_gamma   90.00
#
_symmetry.space_group_name_H-M   'P 1'
#
loop_
_entity.id
_entity.type
_entity.pdbx_description
1 polymer ?
#
loop_
_entity_poly.entity_id
_entity_poly.type
_entity_poly.pdbx_seq_one_letter_code
_entity_poly.pdbx_strand_id
1 'polypeptide(L)' 'MNTMLMRAGVTGFQLAQQDFLTVDPGDPRYSKATYILLDPSCSGSGNVRREVGGVWL' A
#
# COMPACT_ATOMS: atom_id res chain seq x y z
N MET A 1 -2.69 1.54 -12.44
CA MET A 1 -2.70 0.07 -12.27
C MET A 1 -3.81 -0.30 -11.29
N ASN A 2 -4.87 -1.01 -11.70
CA ASN A 2 -6.00 -1.39 -10.83
C ASN A 2 -6.43 -2.87 -11.01
N THR A 3 -5.58 -3.66 -11.66
CA THR A 3 -5.92 -5.00 -12.16
C THR A 3 -6.35 -5.96 -11.07
N MET A 4 -5.73 -5.94 -9.90
CA MET A 4 -6.09 -6.82 -8.78
C MET A 4 -7.43 -6.45 -8.14
N LEU A 5 -7.69 -5.16 -7.93
CA LEU A 5 -8.95 -4.67 -7.38
C LEU A 5 -10.12 -4.96 -8.33
N MET A 6 -9.92 -4.80 -9.64
CA MET A 6 -10.91 -5.17 -10.65
C MET A 6 -11.20 -6.67 -10.66
N ARG A 7 -10.16 -7.52 -10.64
CA ARG A 7 -10.33 -8.99 -10.60
C ARG A 7 -11.05 -9.46 -9.35
N ALA A 8 -10.86 -8.77 -8.23
CA ALA A 8 -11.57 -9.03 -6.98
C ALA A 8 -12.98 -8.41 -6.92
N GLY A 9 -13.41 -7.65 -7.95
CA GLY A 9 -14.72 -7.01 -7.99
C GLY A 9 -14.90 -5.86 -7.00
N VAL A 10 -13.80 -5.24 -6.53
CA VAL A 10 -13.85 -4.15 -5.56
C VAL A 10 -14.34 -2.87 -6.24
N THR A 11 -15.34 -2.22 -5.65
CA THR A 11 -15.95 -0.98 -6.18
C THR A 11 -15.73 0.25 -5.30
N GLY A 12 -15.48 0.06 -3.99
CA GLY A 12 -15.31 1.14 -3.03
C GLY A 12 -13.85 1.46 -2.72
N PHE A 13 -13.08 1.92 -3.70
CA PHE A 13 -11.67 2.29 -3.51
C PHE A 13 -11.32 3.57 -4.26
N GLN A 14 -10.30 4.28 -3.77
CA GLN A 14 -9.68 5.40 -4.47
C GLN A 14 -8.16 5.20 -4.46
N LEU A 15 -7.55 5.14 -5.64
CA LEU A 15 -6.10 4.99 -5.78
C LEU A 15 -5.40 6.35 -5.70
N ALA A 16 -4.26 6.38 -5.03
CA ALA A 16 -3.37 7.54 -4.95
C ALA A 16 -1.93 7.08 -5.22
N GLN A 17 -1.37 7.48 -6.36
CA GLN A 17 0.01 7.15 -6.72
C GLN A 17 0.94 8.30 -6.29
N GLN A 18 1.32 8.31 -5.01
CA GLN A 18 2.15 9.35 -4.41
C GLN A 18 3.03 8.75 -3.30
N ASP A 19 4.07 9.47 -2.91
CA ASP A 19 4.85 9.12 -1.72
C ASP A 19 4.00 9.33 -0.47
N PHE A 20 3.83 8.27 0.32
CA PHE A 20 3.06 8.28 1.56
C PHE A 20 3.59 9.32 2.56
N LEU A 21 4.91 9.58 2.60
CA LEU A 21 5.51 10.52 3.54
C LEU A 21 5.25 11.99 3.18
N THR A 22 4.77 12.25 1.97
CA THR A 22 4.42 13.60 1.48
C THR A 22 2.93 13.91 1.57
N VAL A 23 2.13 12.98 2.09
CA VAL A 23 0.69 13.13 2.21
C VAL A 23 0.34 14.09 3.34
N ASP A 24 -0.49 15.08 3.04
CA ASP A 24 -1.11 15.91 4.07
C ASP A 24 -2.25 15.12 4.76
N PRO A 25 -2.12 14.76 6.05
CA PRO A 25 -3.18 14.08 6.78
C PRO A 25 -4.41 14.99 7.02
N GLY A 26 -4.25 16.31 6.90
CA GLY A 26 -5.33 17.29 7.01
C GLY A 26 -6.16 17.46 5.74
N ASP A 27 -5.78 16.82 4.62
CA ASP A 27 -6.53 16.90 3.37
C ASP A 27 -7.97 16.40 3.59
N PRO A 28 -9.01 17.20 3.24
CA PRO A 28 -10.41 16.85 3.42
C PRO A 28 -10.81 15.49 2.84
N ARG A 29 -10.09 14.96 1.84
CA ARG A 29 -10.31 13.61 1.29
C ARG A 29 -10.16 12.50 2.33
N TYR A 30 -9.37 12.73 3.38
CA TYR A 30 -9.13 11.76 4.46
C TYR A 30 -9.98 12.04 5.71
N SER A 31 -10.86 13.07 5.68
CA SER A 31 -11.68 13.47 6.83
C SER A 31 -12.58 12.35 7.41
N LYS A 32 -12.89 11.33 6.60
CA LYS A 32 -13.69 10.16 7.02
C LYS A 32 -12.85 8.94 7.40
N ALA A 33 -11.52 9.00 7.27
CA ALA A 33 -10.65 7.91 7.64
C ALA A 33 -10.52 7.86 9.18
N THR A 34 -10.96 6.76 9.78
CA THR A 34 -10.88 6.55 11.24
C THR A 34 -9.75 5.59 11.63
N TYR A 35 -9.25 4.81 10.67
CA TYR A 35 -8.21 3.80 10.85
C TYR A 35 -7.28 3.76 9.64
N ILE A 36 -6.02 3.37 9.87
CA ILE A 36 -5.02 3.19 8.82
C ILE A 36 -4.34 1.83 9.04
N LEU A 37 -4.19 1.06 7.96
CA LEU A 37 -3.31 -0.09 7.90
C LEU A 37 -2.03 0.34 7.17
N LEU A 38 -0.90 0.27 7.85
CA LEU A 38 0.41 0.60 7.30
C LEU A 38 1.25 -0.67 7.14
N ASP A 39 1.61 -0.97 5.90
CA ASP A 39 2.57 -2.02 5.53
C ASP A 39 3.81 -1.35 4.92
N PRO A 40 4.76 -0.89 5.74
CA PRO A 40 5.93 -0.20 5.24
C PRO A 40 6.86 -1.17 4.52
N SER A 41 7.62 -0.67 3.54
CA SER A 41 8.72 -1.43 2.95
C SER A 41 9.61 -2.01 4.06
N CYS A 42 9.92 -3.29 3.96
CA CYS A 42 10.74 -4.00 4.92
C CYS A 42 11.97 -4.61 4.23
N SER A 43 12.94 -5.08 5.01
CA SER A 43 14.15 -5.74 4.50
C SER A 43 13.92 -7.17 3.98
N GLY A 44 12.70 -7.71 4.09
CA GLY A 44 12.39 -9.08 3.67
C GLY A 44 12.92 -10.20 4.58
N SER A 45 13.62 -9.86 5.67
CA SER A 45 14.29 -10.85 6.55
C SER A 45 13.36 -11.87 7.22
N GLY A 46 12.07 -11.58 7.32
CA GLY A 46 11.05 -12.51 7.83
C GLY A 46 10.50 -13.51 6.80
N ASN A 47 10.82 -13.35 5.51
CA ASN A 47 10.29 -14.14 4.39
C ASN A 47 11.35 -14.95 3.64
N VAL A 48 12.45 -15.33 4.31
CA VAL A 48 13.64 -15.99 3.72
C VAL A 48 13.32 -17.18 2.81
N ARG A 49 12.29 -17.98 3.13
CA ARG A 49 11.93 -19.18 2.35
C ARG A 49 11.27 -18.87 1.00
N ARG A 50 10.72 -17.67 0.80
CA ARG A 50 10.04 -17.27 -0.44
C ARG A 50 10.98 -16.66 -1.48
N GLU A 51 12.20 -16.30 -1.07
CA GLU A 51 13.12 -15.46 -1.86
C GLU A 51 14.48 -16.14 -2.11
N VAL A 52 14.47 -17.37 -2.63
CA VAL A 52 15.71 -17.96 -3.16
C VAL A 52 16.06 -17.25 -4.47
N GLY A 53 16.78 -16.13 -4.39
CA GLY A 53 17.46 -15.53 -5.56
C GLY A 53 17.43 -14.01 -5.75
N GLY A 54 16.92 -13.19 -4.83
CA GLY A 54 16.89 -11.73 -5.01
C GLY A 54 17.19 -10.98 -3.73
N VAL A 55 18.34 -10.30 -3.70
CA VAL A 55 18.62 -9.24 -2.72
C VAL A 55 17.80 -8.02 -3.15
N TRP A 56 17.01 -7.46 -2.24
CA TRP A 56 16.27 -6.22 -2.47
C TRP A 56 17.14 -5.00 -2.11
N LEU A 57 17.63 -4.31 -3.15
CA LEU A 57 17.67 -2.85 -3.26
C LEU A 57 17.05 -2.48 -4.61
#